data_AF-A0AAD5T640-F1
#
_entry.id   AF-A0AAD5T640-F1
#
_cell.length_a   1.000
_cell.length_b   1.000
_cell.length_c   1.000
_cell.angle_alpha   90.00
_cell.angle_beta   90.00
_cell.angle_gamma   90.00
#
_symmetry.space_group_name_H-M   'P 1'
#
loop_
_entity.id
_entity.type
_entity.pdbx_description
1 polymer ?
#
loop_
_entity_poly.entity_id
_entity_poly.type
_entity_poly.pdbx_seq_one_letter_code
_entity_poly.pdbx_strand_id
1 'polypeptide(L)'
;MQLVEESMLKALNNFVYTASTVKIPHLYLFNVQTNTQVIEDIPGVVDLKTTFVSPTANVIFCRSYATSIGHDLGSWLRSFHSWTLAPSQAELRAEIGDNGHMRKLKYLITYDSFIKVLEQFPDILGNHRKTLEDVKDCATKEFKIPASENQGEEWGYIHGDFWTGNVLHPEIYQPEAETGLFIVDWEFAQFGHKAYDIGQMIGDLYERKHFLGVDGALWAIDSFIEGYGPLGEEMAFRVAIHTGVQLITWVTRGPPLHMRQAWATRERVVSLLNIGLIFILKGWGKDKEWFKSSVLAGLFRGN
;
A
#
# COMPACT_ATOMS: atom_id res chain seq x y z
N MET A 1 -22.63 0.60 -16.71
CA MET A 1 -21.53 1.02 -15.83
C MET A 1 -20.51 -0.09 -15.91
N GLN A 2 -19.42 0.14 -16.63
CA GLN A 2 -18.32 -0.83 -16.70
C GLN A 2 -17.63 -0.85 -15.33
N LEU A 3 -17.31 -2.03 -14.80
CA LEU A 3 -16.68 -2.12 -13.48
C LEU A 3 -15.20 -1.77 -13.61
N VAL A 4 -14.70 -0.93 -12.70
CA VAL A 4 -13.32 -0.43 -12.72
C VAL A 4 -12.28 -1.55 -12.80
N GLU A 5 -12.49 -2.63 -12.07
CA GLU A 5 -11.61 -3.80 -12.10
C GLU A 5 -11.56 -4.46 -13.48
N GLU A 6 -12.69 -4.58 -14.19
CA GLU A 6 -12.71 -5.12 -15.55
C GLU A 6 -11.86 -4.25 -16.48
N SER A 7 -12.04 -2.92 -16.42
CA SER A 7 -11.29 -1.96 -17.23
C SER A 7 -9.79 -2.04 -16.96
N MET A 8 -9.41 -2.14 -15.67
CA MET A 8 -8.03 -2.31 -15.25
C MET A 8 -7.42 -3.60 -15.78
N LEU A 9 -8.06 -4.76 -15.53
CA LEU A 9 -7.55 -6.06 -15.95
C LEU A 9 -7.41 -6.15 -17.48
N LYS A 10 -8.37 -5.59 -18.24
CA LYS A 10 -8.27 -5.50 -19.71
C LYS A 10 -7.06 -4.68 -20.15
N ALA A 11 -6.82 -3.53 -19.53
CA ALA A 11 -5.72 -2.67 -19.92
C ALA A 11 -4.35 -3.23 -19.50
N LEU A 12 -4.28 -3.88 -18.34
CA LEU A 12 -3.04 -4.49 -17.82
C LEU A 12 -2.51 -5.63 -18.69
N ASN A 13 -3.36 -6.28 -19.51
CA ASN A 13 -2.89 -7.23 -20.53
C ASN A 13 -1.91 -6.60 -21.52
N ASN A 14 -1.98 -5.28 -21.74
CA ASN A 14 -1.07 -4.53 -22.60
C ASN A 14 0.07 -3.85 -21.83
N PHE A 15 0.12 -3.98 -20.50
CA PHE A 15 1.17 -3.41 -19.68
C PHE A 15 2.41 -4.31 -19.73
N VAL A 16 3.34 -3.95 -20.62
CA VAL A 16 4.62 -4.65 -20.76
C VAL A 16 5.61 -4.10 -19.73
N TYR A 17 5.79 -4.85 -18.64
CA TYR A 17 6.85 -4.61 -17.67
C TYR A 17 8.05 -5.50 -18.01
N THR A 18 9.19 -4.87 -18.35
CA THR A 18 10.37 -5.55 -18.91
C THR A 18 11.16 -6.38 -17.90
N ALA A 19 10.93 -6.21 -16.60
CA ALA A 19 11.41 -7.14 -15.58
C ALA A 19 10.32 -8.19 -15.33
N SER A 20 10.53 -9.41 -15.78
CA SER A 20 9.53 -10.49 -15.94
C SER A 20 8.90 -11.05 -14.66
N THR A 21 9.17 -10.44 -13.49
CA THR A 21 8.91 -11.06 -12.18
C THR A 21 7.50 -10.80 -11.64
N VAL A 22 6.76 -9.82 -12.18
CA VAL A 22 5.41 -9.46 -11.69
C VAL A 22 4.36 -9.56 -12.79
N LYS A 23 3.28 -10.28 -12.53
CA LYS A 23 2.20 -10.58 -13.48
C LYS A 23 0.82 -10.19 -12.93
N ILE A 24 -0.14 -10.05 -13.83
CA ILE A 24 -1.56 -9.76 -13.51
C ILE A 24 -2.40 -10.92 -14.04
N PRO A 25 -3.44 -11.39 -13.33
CA PRO A 25 -4.33 -12.42 -13.83
C PRO A 25 -5.07 -11.95 -15.09
N HIS A 26 -5.20 -12.84 -16.07
CA HIS A 26 -6.02 -12.54 -17.25
C HIS A 26 -7.51 -12.54 -16.91
N LEU A 27 -8.24 -11.52 -17.38
CA LEU A 27 -9.70 -11.53 -17.36
C LEU A 27 -10.21 -12.32 -18.58
N TYR A 28 -10.91 -13.44 -18.34
CA TYR A 28 -11.51 -14.24 -19.41
C TYR A 28 -12.92 -13.77 -19.76
N LEU A 29 -13.73 -13.44 -18.75
CA LEU A 29 -15.12 -13.06 -18.94
C LEU A 29 -15.55 -12.05 -17.89
N PHE A 30 -16.35 -11.08 -18.31
CA PHE A 30 -17.15 -10.28 -17.41
C PHE A 30 -18.63 -10.36 -17.77
N ASN A 31 -19.45 -10.82 -16.82
CA ASN A 31 -20.90 -10.83 -16.95
C ASN A 31 -21.50 -9.60 -16.25
N VAL A 32 -21.86 -8.60 -17.05
CA VAL A 32 -22.51 -7.36 -16.61
C VAL A 32 -23.85 -7.59 -15.89
N GLN A 33 -24.61 -8.63 -16.25
CA GLN A 33 -25.93 -8.86 -15.66
C GLN A 33 -25.85 -9.29 -14.20
N THR A 34 -24.78 -10.00 -13.84
CA THR A 34 -24.59 -10.56 -12.50
C THR A 34 -23.42 -9.92 -11.75
N ASN A 35 -22.70 -8.98 -12.38
CA ASN A 35 -21.43 -8.42 -11.89
C ASN A 35 -20.42 -9.52 -11.52
N THR A 36 -20.28 -10.52 -12.38
CA THR A 36 -19.41 -11.67 -12.15
C THR A 36 -18.23 -11.64 -13.10
N GLN A 37 -17.02 -11.77 -12.55
CA GLN A 37 -15.79 -11.92 -13.31
C GLN A 37 -15.33 -13.38 -13.30
N VAL A 38 -14.80 -13.83 -14.42
CA VAL A 38 -14.02 -15.08 -14.53
C VAL A 38 -12.61 -14.67 -14.89
N ILE A 39 -11.70 -14.86 -13.95
CA ILE A 39 -10.28 -14.50 -14.06
C ILE A 39 -9.42 -15.76 -14.07
N GLU A 40 -8.19 -15.63 -14.54
CA GLU A 40 -7.16 -16.67 -14.51
C GLU A 40 -6.98 -17.21 -13.08
N ASP A 41 -7.11 -18.53 -12.96
CA ASP A 41 -6.67 -19.25 -11.78
C ASP A 41 -5.15 -19.45 -11.85
N ILE A 42 -4.46 -19.05 -10.78
CA ILE A 42 -2.99 -19.12 -10.70
C ILE A 42 -2.67 -20.25 -9.70
N PRO A 43 -2.41 -21.48 -10.14
CA PRO A 43 -2.18 -22.59 -9.22
C PRO A 43 -0.82 -22.48 -8.52
N GLY A 44 -0.77 -22.94 -7.26
CA GLY A 44 0.48 -23.03 -6.49
C GLY A 44 1.01 -21.69 -5.98
N VAL A 45 0.13 -20.69 -5.83
CA VAL A 45 0.46 -19.40 -5.21
C VAL A 45 -0.36 -19.16 -3.95
N VAL A 46 0.17 -18.31 -3.09
CA VAL A 46 -0.45 -17.87 -1.83
C VAL A 46 -0.21 -16.38 -1.65
N ASP A 47 -1.09 -15.67 -0.95
CA ASP A 47 -0.88 -14.25 -0.65
C ASP A 47 0.26 -14.06 0.37
N LEU A 48 1.05 -12.98 0.19
CA LEU A 48 2.18 -12.68 1.07
C LEU A 48 1.75 -12.55 2.53
N LYS A 49 0.58 -11.95 2.80
CA LYS A 49 0.03 -11.81 4.16
C LYS A 49 -0.10 -13.17 4.84
N THR A 50 -0.67 -14.17 4.17
CA THR A 50 -0.82 -15.53 4.70
C THR A 50 0.54 -16.13 5.04
N THR A 51 1.53 -16.00 4.13
CA THR A 51 2.89 -16.49 4.38
C THR A 51 3.57 -15.77 5.54
N PHE A 52 3.36 -14.46 5.71
CA PHE A 52 3.88 -13.69 6.85
C PHE A 52 3.32 -14.15 8.20
N VAL A 53 2.12 -14.73 8.24
CA VAL A 53 1.50 -15.27 9.46
C VAL A 53 1.97 -16.70 9.76
N SER A 54 2.63 -17.37 8.81
CA SER A 54 3.09 -18.75 9.00
C SER A 54 4.20 -18.88 10.06
N PRO A 55 4.28 -20.01 10.79
CA PRO A 55 5.38 -20.26 11.74
C PRO A 55 6.77 -20.29 11.09
N THR A 56 6.83 -20.54 9.77
CA THR A 56 8.06 -20.62 8.98
C THR A 56 8.40 -19.30 8.28
N ALA A 57 7.67 -18.21 8.55
CA ALA A 57 7.84 -16.92 7.87
C ALA A 57 9.29 -16.41 7.90
N ASN A 58 10.00 -16.51 9.04
CA ASN A 58 11.39 -16.07 9.13
C ASN A 58 12.38 -16.96 8.34
N VAL A 59 12.01 -18.20 8.03
CA VAL A 59 12.81 -19.08 7.15
C VAL A 59 12.55 -18.74 5.69
N ILE A 60 11.28 -18.54 5.33
CA ILE A 60 10.85 -18.22 3.96
C ILE A 60 11.35 -16.83 3.56
N PHE A 61 11.06 -15.81 4.38
CA PHE A 61 11.51 -14.42 4.15
C PHE A 61 12.93 -14.21 4.65
N CYS A 62 13.85 -15.05 4.19
CA CYS A 62 15.27 -14.81 4.31
C CYS A 62 15.66 -13.52 3.57
N ARG A 63 16.85 -12.99 3.85
CA ARG A 63 17.27 -11.68 3.35
C ARG A 63 17.22 -11.55 1.84
N SER A 64 17.74 -12.52 1.11
CA SER A 64 17.74 -12.48 -0.36
C SER A 64 16.31 -12.45 -0.91
N TYR A 65 15.43 -13.34 -0.43
CA TYR A 65 14.07 -13.42 -0.95
C TYR A 65 13.24 -12.18 -0.61
N ALA A 66 13.31 -11.71 0.64
CA ALA A 66 12.60 -10.52 1.08
C ALA A 66 13.06 -9.26 0.32
N THR A 67 14.38 -9.11 0.08
CA THR A 67 14.93 -8.04 -0.75
C THR A 67 14.44 -8.14 -2.19
N SER A 68 14.41 -9.34 -2.78
CA SER A 68 13.90 -9.55 -4.14
C SER A 68 12.43 -9.14 -4.27
N ILE A 69 11.58 -9.61 -3.35
CA ILE A 69 10.15 -9.23 -3.31
C ILE A 69 9.99 -7.72 -3.20
N GLY A 70 10.68 -7.11 -2.23
CA GLY A 70 10.61 -5.66 -2.02
C GLY A 70 10.96 -4.91 -3.30
N HIS A 71 12.14 -5.20 -3.86
CA HIS A 71 12.63 -4.53 -5.06
C HIS A 71 11.69 -4.73 -6.27
N ASP A 72 11.24 -5.96 -6.52
CA ASP A 72 10.32 -6.29 -7.61
C ASP A 72 9.00 -5.51 -7.49
N LEU A 73 8.40 -5.48 -6.29
CA LEU A 73 7.16 -4.73 -6.03
C LEU A 73 7.35 -3.22 -6.21
N GLY A 74 8.45 -2.67 -5.70
CA GLY A 74 8.73 -1.24 -5.80
C GLY A 74 8.92 -0.82 -7.26
N SER A 75 9.75 -1.57 -7.98
CA SER A 75 10.07 -1.30 -9.38
C SER A 75 8.84 -1.47 -10.28
N TRP A 76 8.03 -2.51 -10.04
CA TRP A 76 6.77 -2.69 -10.75
C TRP A 76 5.80 -1.54 -10.47
N LEU A 77 5.64 -1.12 -9.20
CA LEU A 77 4.70 -0.07 -8.83
C LEU A 77 5.09 1.28 -9.45
N ARG A 78 6.39 1.60 -9.50
CA ARG A 78 6.87 2.80 -10.22
C ARG A 78 6.51 2.73 -11.70
N SER A 79 6.73 1.58 -12.34
CA SER A 79 6.39 1.39 -13.76
C SER A 79 4.90 1.47 -14.00
N PHE A 80 4.08 0.88 -13.14
CA PHE A 80 2.63 0.99 -13.19
C PHE A 80 2.17 2.46 -13.07
N HIS A 81 2.63 3.19 -12.06
CA HIS A 81 2.32 4.61 -11.87
C HIS A 81 2.77 5.50 -13.04
N SER A 82 3.84 5.14 -13.73
CA SER A 82 4.30 5.86 -14.92
C SER A 82 3.48 5.49 -16.16
N TRP A 83 3.15 4.20 -16.30
CA TRP A 83 2.39 3.67 -17.43
C TRP A 83 0.97 4.24 -17.48
N THR A 84 0.25 4.28 -16.34
CA THR A 84 -1.12 4.81 -16.31
C THR A 84 -1.21 6.29 -16.66
N LEU A 85 -0.12 7.05 -16.46
CA LEU A 85 -0.01 8.45 -16.85
C LEU A 85 0.39 8.67 -18.31
N ALA A 86 0.86 7.63 -19.00
CA ALA A 86 1.28 7.78 -20.39
C ALA A 86 0.12 8.28 -21.26
N PRO A 87 0.36 9.13 -22.27
CA PRO A 87 -0.70 9.62 -23.16
C PRO A 87 -1.52 8.50 -23.82
N SER A 88 -0.88 7.35 -24.08
CA SER A 88 -1.55 6.17 -24.65
C SER A 88 -2.61 5.55 -23.73
N GLN A 89 -2.64 5.89 -22.44
CA GLN A 89 -3.63 5.39 -21.48
C GLN A 89 -4.79 6.37 -21.24
N ALA A 90 -4.96 7.41 -22.07
CA ALA A 90 -6.01 8.41 -21.88
C ALA A 90 -7.43 7.82 -21.81
N GLU A 91 -7.72 6.82 -22.65
CA GLU A 91 -9.02 6.14 -22.64
C GLU A 91 -9.25 5.37 -21.33
N LEU A 92 -8.25 4.63 -20.86
CA LEU A 92 -8.30 3.94 -19.56
C LEU A 92 -8.57 4.93 -18.41
N ARG A 93 -7.87 6.07 -18.41
CA ARG A 93 -8.10 7.13 -17.42
C ARG A 93 -9.53 7.66 -17.49
N ALA A 94 -10.06 7.91 -18.68
CA ALA A 94 -11.44 8.37 -18.83
C ALA A 94 -12.45 7.32 -18.35
N GLU A 95 -12.15 6.04 -18.53
CA GLU A 95 -13.01 4.91 -18.16
C GLU A 95 -13.06 4.67 -16.64
N ILE A 96 -11.90 4.64 -15.97
CA ILE A 96 -11.83 4.49 -14.51
C ILE A 96 -12.30 5.77 -13.80
N GLY A 97 -11.89 6.92 -14.32
CA GLY A 97 -12.11 8.22 -13.71
C GLY A 97 -11.67 8.26 -12.24
N ASP A 98 -12.52 8.81 -11.39
CA ASP A 98 -12.24 8.91 -9.95
C ASP A 98 -12.52 7.62 -9.16
N ASN A 99 -13.21 6.62 -9.76
CA ASN A 99 -13.83 5.50 -9.02
C ASN A 99 -14.47 5.97 -7.70
N GLY A 100 -15.34 6.99 -7.80
CA GLY A 100 -15.71 7.83 -6.66
C GLY A 100 -16.27 7.09 -5.43
N HIS A 101 -16.87 5.91 -5.63
CA HIS A 101 -17.34 5.07 -4.53
C HIS A 101 -16.19 4.46 -3.73
N MET A 102 -15.25 3.79 -4.40
CA MET A 102 -14.08 3.19 -3.74
C MET A 102 -13.12 4.26 -3.21
N ARG A 103 -13.01 5.40 -3.90
CA ARG A 103 -12.27 6.56 -3.41
C ARG A 103 -12.84 7.13 -2.12
N LYS A 104 -14.16 7.26 -2.03
CA LYS A 104 -14.84 7.64 -0.79
C LYS A 104 -14.63 6.60 0.30
N LEU A 105 -14.75 5.31 -0.02
CA LEU A 105 -14.51 4.24 0.95
C LEU A 105 -13.07 4.29 1.48
N LYS A 106 -12.08 4.46 0.60
CA LYS A 106 -10.66 4.61 0.96
C LYS A 106 -10.46 5.75 1.94
N TYR A 107 -11.04 6.92 1.67
CA TYR A 107 -11.01 8.06 2.60
C TYR A 107 -11.62 7.71 3.96
N LEU A 108 -12.80 7.06 3.97
CA LEU A 108 -13.51 6.71 5.21
C LEU A 108 -12.70 5.77 6.10
N ILE A 109 -12.05 4.75 5.52
CA ILE A 109 -11.26 3.76 6.26
C ILE A 109 -9.83 4.23 6.58
N THR A 110 -9.42 5.39 6.07
CA THR A 110 -8.11 6.01 6.34
C THR A 110 -8.27 7.34 7.08
N TYR A 111 -8.26 8.45 6.36
CA TYR A 111 -8.20 9.80 6.92
C TYR A 111 -9.46 10.23 7.69
N ASP A 112 -10.63 9.65 7.44
CA ASP A 112 -11.81 9.94 8.27
C ASP A 112 -11.85 9.16 9.60
N SER A 113 -11.05 8.09 9.73
CA SER A 113 -11.09 7.18 10.86
C SER A 113 -9.90 7.27 11.82
N PHE A 114 -8.71 7.65 11.35
CA PHE A 114 -7.50 7.55 12.19
C PHE A 114 -7.56 8.37 13.49
N ILE A 115 -8.14 9.57 13.47
CA ILE A 115 -8.35 10.37 14.69
C ILE A 115 -9.34 9.67 15.64
N LYS A 116 -10.42 9.09 15.10
CA LYS A 116 -11.41 8.33 15.89
C LYS A 116 -10.82 7.08 16.53
N VAL A 117 -9.80 6.49 15.90
CA VAL A 117 -9.01 5.42 16.53
C VAL A 117 -8.23 5.98 17.72
N LEU A 118 -7.48 7.07 17.52
CA LEU A 118 -6.68 7.69 18.58
C LEU A 118 -7.53 8.22 19.75
N GLU A 119 -8.78 8.60 19.53
CA GLU A 119 -9.72 8.98 20.59
C GLU A 119 -10.01 7.87 21.60
N GLN A 120 -9.81 6.61 21.20
CA GLN A 120 -9.90 5.45 22.10
C GLN A 120 -8.64 5.27 22.96
N PHE A 121 -7.58 6.05 22.68
CA PHE A 121 -6.28 6.02 23.33
C PHE A 121 -5.83 7.44 23.70
N PRO A 122 -6.50 8.11 24.66
CA PRO A 122 -6.28 9.53 24.97
C PRO A 122 -4.84 9.86 25.36
N ASP A 123 -4.13 8.93 26.01
CA ASP A 123 -2.72 9.10 26.38
C ASP A 123 -1.79 9.20 25.15
N ILE A 124 -2.16 8.54 24.04
CA ILE A 124 -1.42 8.61 22.77
C ILE A 124 -1.80 9.89 22.02
N LEU A 125 -3.10 10.20 21.95
CA LEU A 125 -3.59 11.40 21.26
C LEU A 125 -2.98 12.67 21.86
N GLY A 126 -2.92 12.76 23.20
CA GLY A 126 -2.31 13.86 23.93
C GLY A 126 -2.71 15.23 23.40
N ASN A 127 -1.72 16.10 23.21
CA ASN A 127 -1.91 17.46 22.69
C ASN A 127 -1.76 17.55 21.15
N HIS A 128 -1.74 16.41 20.44
CA HIS A 128 -1.46 16.36 19.00
C HIS A 128 -2.70 16.57 18.13
N ARG A 129 -3.90 16.64 18.73
CA ARG A 129 -5.19 16.74 18.03
C ARG A 129 -5.20 17.77 16.90
N LYS A 130 -4.76 19.00 17.19
CA LYS A 130 -4.76 20.08 16.19
C LYS A 130 -3.94 19.72 14.95
N THR A 131 -2.73 19.20 15.13
CA THR A 131 -1.86 18.78 14.02
C THR A 131 -2.48 17.63 13.23
N LEU A 132 -3.15 16.69 13.91
CA LEU A 132 -3.82 15.58 13.23
C LEU A 132 -5.05 16.04 12.45
N GLU A 133 -5.78 17.03 12.97
CA GLU A 133 -6.88 17.70 12.25
C GLU A 133 -6.35 18.43 11.01
N ASP A 134 -5.21 19.14 11.09
CA ASP A 134 -4.57 19.76 9.92
C ASP A 134 -4.20 18.73 8.84
N VAL A 135 -3.64 17.58 9.24
CA VAL A 135 -3.31 16.46 8.35
C VAL A 135 -4.59 15.91 7.69
N LYS A 136 -5.64 15.70 8.49
CA LYS A 136 -6.94 15.24 7.99
C LYS A 136 -7.50 16.23 6.97
N ASP A 137 -7.51 17.52 7.28
CA ASP A 137 -8.05 18.55 6.40
C ASP A 137 -7.28 18.64 5.08
N CYS A 138 -5.96 18.47 5.11
CA CYS A 138 -5.14 18.36 3.90
C CYS A 138 -5.59 17.18 3.04
N ALA A 139 -5.68 15.98 3.63
CA ALA A 139 -6.13 14.80 2.92
C ALA A 139 -7.59 14.93 2.42
N THR A 140 -8.49 15.53 3.21
CA THR A 140 -9.88 15.78 2.78
C THR A 140 -9.94 16.67 1.54
N LYS A 141 -9.02 17.62 1.38
CA LYS A 141 -8.90 18.43 0.15
C LYS A 141 -8.35 17.58 -1.00
N GLU A 142 -7.31 16.79 -0.76
CA GLU A 142 -6.71 15.86 -1.73
C GLU A 142 -7.74 14.86 -2.30
N PHE A 143 -8.59 14.27 -1.45
CA PHE A 143 -9.65 13.34 -1.87
C PHE A 143 -10.80 14.01 -2.64
N LYS A 144 -10.85 15.34 -2.72
CA LYS A 144 -11.81 16.11 -3.52
C LYS A 144 -11.25 16.57 -4.86
N ILE A 145 -9.94 16.39 -5.10
CA ILE A 145 -9.31 16.75 -6.38
C ILE A 145 -9.81 15.79 -7.45
N PRO A 146 -10.51 16.25 -8.50
CA PRO A 146 -10.97 15.35 -9.55
C PRO A 146 -9.79 14.84 -10.40
N ALA A 147 -9.98 13.69 -11.04
CA ALA A 147 -9.06 13.20 -12.06
C ALA A 147 -8.82 14.26 -13.14
N SER A 148 -7.57 14.69 -13.28
CA SER A 148 -7.14 15.60 -14.34
C SER A 148 -5.69 15.36 -14.73
N GLU A 149 -5.34 15.74 -15.97
CA GLU A 149 -4.03 15.43 -16.56
C GLU A 149 -2.86 16.28 -16.01
N ASN A 150 -3.15 17.32 -15.19
CA ASN A 150 -2.17 18.35 -14.80
C ASN A 150 -1.95 18.48 -13.28
N GLN A 151 -2.07 17.39 -12.51
CA GLN A 151 -1.86 17.43 -11.05
C GLN A 151 -0.40 17.24 -10.61
N GLY A 152 0.53 17.06 -11.55
CA GLY A 152 1.95 16.81 -11.26
C GLY A 152 2.27 15.32 -11.09
N GLU A 153 3.56 15.01 -10.95
CA GLU A 153 4.09 13.64 -10.98
C GLU A 153 3.70 12.77 -9.77
N GLU A 154 3.23 13.40 -8.69
CA GLU A 154 2.82 12.75 -7.43
C GLU A 154 1.42 12.15 -7.49
N TRP A 155 0.66 12.50 -8.54
CA TRP A 155 -0.72 12.11 -8.77
C TRP A 155 -0.83 11.20 -9.98
N GLY A 156 -1.81 10.31 -9.97
CA GLY A 156 -2.06 9.40 -11.08
C GLY A 156 -3.02 8.29 -10.70
N TYR A 157 -3.09 7.26 -11.52
CA TYR A 157 -3.88 6.08 -11.17
C TYR A 157 -3.07 5.16 -10.29
N ILE A 158 -3.66 4.84 -9.15
CA ILE A 158 -3.14 3.97 -8.11
C ILE A 158 -3.95 2.66 -8.10
N HIS A 159 -3.38 1.61 -7.55
CA HIS A 159 -4.11 0.38 -7.22
C HIS A 159 -5.15 0.65 -6.14
N GLY A 160 -4.86 1.54 -5.18
CA GLY A 160 -5.80 2.00 -4.15
C GLY A 160 -5.99 1.06 -2.98
N ASP A 161 -5.56 -0.20 -3.11
CA ASP A 161 -5.47 -1.19 -2.04
C ASP A 161 -4.22 -2.08 -2.23
N PHE A 162 -3.05 -1.44 -2.26
CA PHE A 162 -1.77 -2.11 -2.51
C PHE A 162 -1.13 -2.60 -1.20
N TRP A 163 -1.46 -3.83 -0.77
CA TRP A 163 -0.95 -4.44 0.47
C TRP A 163 -0.63 -5.93 0.26
N THR A 164 0.01 -6.57 1.26
CA THR A 164 0.50 -7.95 1.12
C THR A 164 -0.60 -9.00 0.92
N GLY A 165 -1.87 -8.69 1.18
CA GLY A 165 -2.99 -9.58 0.87
C GLY A 165 -3.34 -9.63 -0.63
N ASN A 166 -3.01 -8.58 -1.38
CA ASN A 166 -3.30 -8.46 -2.82
C ASN A 166 -2.05 -8.74 -3.68
N VAL A 167 -1.03 -9.35 -3.07
CA VAL A 167 0.19 -9.79 -3.74
C VAL A 167 0.36 -11.28 -3.48
N LEU A 168 0.31 -12.07 -4.55
CA LEU A 168 0.53 -13.51 -4.52
C LEU A 168 1.97 -13.84 -4.88
N HIS A 169 2.47 -14.94 -4.33
CA HIS A 169 3.79 -15.49 -4.64
C HIS A 169 3.75 -17.02 -4.62
N PRO A 170 4.74 -17.73 -5.20
CA PRO A 170 4.77 -19.19 -5.21
C PRO A 170 4.75 -19.75 -3.79
N GLU A 171 3.85 -20.70 -3.53
CA GLU A 171 3.70 -21.35 -2.22
C GLU A 171 4.98 -22.09 -1.80
N ILE A 172 5.65 -22.70 -2.78
CA ILE A 172 6.92 -23.37 -2.58
C ILE A 172 8.05 -22.39 -2.95
N TYR A 173 8.75 -21.90 -1.92
CA TYR A 173 9.96 -21.11 -2.13
C TYR A 173 11.04 -21.97 -2.81
N GLN A 174 11.52 -21.49 -3.96
CA GLN A 174 12.66 -22.05 -4.67
C GLN A 174 13.74 -20.96 -4.75
N PRO A 175 14.87 -21.09 -4.04
CA PRO A 175 15.89 -20.04 -3.94
C PRO A 175 16.46 -19.55 -5.28
N GLU A 176 16.39 -20.40 -6.31
CA GLU A 176 16.98 -20.16 -7.63
C GLU A 176 15.94 -19.73 -8.68
N ALA A 177 14.66 -19.71 -8.33
CA ALA A 177 13.58 -19.31 -9.25
C ALA A 177 13.32 -17.79 -9.18
N GLU A 178 12.85 -17.22 -10.29
CA GLU A 178 12.28 -15.86 -10.29
C GLU A 178 11.15 -15.76 -9.25
N THR A 179 11.05 -14.61 -8.56
CA THR A 179 10.10 -14.39 -7.45
C THR A 179 8.66 -14.75 -7.82
N GLY A 180 8.25 -14.51 -9.08
CA GLY A 180 6.95 -14.91 -9.63
C GLY A 180 5.77 -14.28 -8.88
N LEU A 181 5.74 -12.96 -8.78
CA LEU A 181 4.70 -12.23 -8.06
C LEU A 181 3.47 -12.00 -8.93
N PHE A 182 2.30 -11.98 -8.31
CA PHE A 182 1.05 -11.62 -8.96
C PHE A 182 0.30 -10.56 -8.18
N ILE A 183 -0.24 -9.56 -8.87
CA ILE A 183 -1.00 -8.47 -8.24
C ILE A 183 -2.45 -8.58 -8.67
N VAL A 184 -3.33 -8.63 -7.68
CA VAL A 184 -4.76 -8.97 -7.83
C VAL A 184 -5.63 -7.91 -7.15
N ASP A 185 -6.95 -8.04 -7.31
CA ASP A 185 -7.96 -7.22 -6.63
C ASP A 185 -7.89 -5.74 -6.99
N TRP A 186 -8.32 -5.43 -8.22
CA TRP A 186 -8.19 -4.09 -8.81
C TRP A 186 -9.43 -3.22 -8.61
N GLU A 187 -10.37 -3.62 -7.75
CA GLU A 187 -11.63 -2.91 -7.55
C GLU A 187 -11.44 -1.51 -6.97
N PHE A 188 -10.37 -1.29 -6.19
CA PHE A 188 -10.00 -0.01 -5.59
C PHE A 188 -9.22 0.93 -6.50
N ALA A 189 -8.90 0.51 -7.72
CA ALA A 189 -8.13 1.32 -8.64
C ALA A 189 -8.81 2.65 -8.90
N GLN A 190 -8.06 3.75 -8.83
CA GLN A 190 -8.64 5.09 -8.84
C GLN A 190 -7.59 6.15 -9.15
N PHE A 191 -8.03 7.33 -9.56
CA PHE A 191 -7.17 8.51 -9.51
C PHE A 191 -6.90 8.92 -8.05
N GLY A 192 -5.63 9.08 -7.71
CA GLY A 192 -5.22 9.45 -6.36
C GLY A 192 -3.75 9.85 -6.26
N HIS A 193 -3.35 10.18 -5.03
CA HIS A 193 -1.95 10.47 -4.73
C HIS A 193 -1.19 9.15 -4.62
N LYS A 194 -0.07 9.03 -5.34
CA LYS A 194 0.78 7.83 -5.37
C LYS A 194 1.32 7.42 -3.99
N ALA A 195 1.32 8.35 -3.02
CA ALA A 195 1.77 8.08 -1.66
C ALA A 195 0.87 7.06 -0.95
N TYR A 196 -0.36 6.86 -1.43
CA TYR A 196 -1.30 5.94 -0.83
C TYR A 196 -0.89 4.48 -1.04
N ASP A 197 -0.54 4.08 -2.26
CA ASP A 197 -0.05 2.72 -2.53
C ASP A 197 1.29 2.45 -1.82
N ILE A 198 2.23 3.40 -1.90
CA ILE A 198 3.57 3.25 -1.31
C ILE A 198 3.47 3.15 0.21
N GLY A 199 2.75 4.09 0.84
CA GLY A 199 2.61 4.14 2.30
C GLY A 199 1.80 2.96 2.84
N GLN A 200 0.82 2.48 2.09
CA GLN A 200 0.04 1.31 2.47
C GLN A 200 0.90 0.04 2.50
N MET A 201 1.68 -0.21 1.44
CA MET A 201 2.57 -1.38 1.38
C MET A 201 3.62 -1.34 2.51
N ILE A 202 4.26 -0.19 2.72
CA ILE A 202 5.25 -0.03 3.79
C ILE A 202 4.60 -0.26 5.16
N GLY A 203 3.43 0.33 5.41
CA GLY A 203 2.71 0.17 6.67
C GLY A 203 2.33 -1.29 6.92
N ASP A 204 1.79 -1.97 5.91
CA ASP A 204 1.39 -3.37 6.02
C ASP A 204 2.58 -4.32 6.26
N LEU A 205 3.71 -4.11 5.59
CA LEU A 205 4.96 -4.84 5.88
C LEU A 205 5.45 -4.56 7.31
N TYR A 206 5.41 -3.31 7.75
CA TYR A 206 5.85 -2.95 9.09
C TYR A 206 4.98 -3.60 10.17
N GLU A 207 3.67 -3.74 9.93
CA GLU A 207 2.77 -4.50 10.80
C GLU A 207 3.23 -5.96 10.96
N ARG A 208 3.75 -6.60 9.90
CA ARG A 208 4.30 -7.98 9.97
C ARG A 208 5.50 -8.05 10.88
N LYS A 209 6.44 -7.10 10.74
CA LYS A 209 7.58 -7.01 11.67
C LYS A 209 7.11 -6.79 13.10
N HIS A 210 6.23 -5.82 13.31
CA HIS A 210 5.81 -5.36 14.64
C HIS A 210 5.06 -6.44 15.43
N PHE A 211 4.09 -7.09 14.78
CA PHE A 211 3.24 -8.07 15.44
C PHE A 211 3.77 -9.49 15.38
N LEU A 212 4.39 -9.88 14.27
CA LEU A 212 4.75 -11.27 14.00
C LEU A 212 6.26 -11.51 14.15
N GLY A 213 7.06 -10.45 14.32
CA GLY A 213 8.51 -10.57 14.50
C GLY A 213 9.22 -11.09 13.25
N VAL A 214 8.65 -10.86 12.06
CA VAL A 214 9.26 -11.29 10.80
C VAL A 214 10.30 -10.27 10.34
N ASP A 215 11.58 -10.61 10.47
CA ASP A 215 12.70 -9.71 10.11
C ASP A 215 12.72 -9.36 8.63
N GLY A 216 12.32 -10.33 7.79
CA GLY A 216 12.23 -10.15 6.35
C GLY A 216 11.37 -8.99 5.91
N ALA A 217 10.36 -8.61 6.69
CA ALA A 217 9.52 -7.47 6.35
C ALA A 217 10.30 -6.14 6.32
N LEU A 218 11.34 -5.97 7.16
CA LEU A 218 12.18 -4.77 7.14
C LEU A 218 13.10 -4.73 5.91
N TRP A 219 13.64 -5.89 5.50
CA TRP A 219 14.43 -5.99 4.27
C TRP A 219 13.55 -5.71 3.04
N ALA A 220 12.32 -6.23 3.03
CA ALA A 220 11.35 -5.93 1.99
C ALA A 220 10.99 -4.44 1.93
N ILE A 221 10.81 -3.75 3.06
CA ILE A 221 10.54 -2.30 3.07
C ILE A 221 11.71 -1.51 2.47
N ASP A 222 12.94 -1.76 2.91
CA ASP A 222 14.11 -1.02 2.43
C ASP A 222 14.30 -1.21 0.91
N SER A 223 14.19 -2.46 0.45
CA SER A 223 14.31 -2.79 -0.97
C SER A 223 13.09 -2.36 -1.80
N PHE A 224 11.89 -2.27 -1.21
CA PHE A 224 10.70 -1.71 -1.87
C PHE A 224 10.86 -0.22 -2.15
N ILE A 225 11.36 0.53 -1.17
CA ILE A 225 11.67 1.94 -1.35
C ILE A 225 12.75 2.12 -2.42
N GLU A 226 13.83 1.32 -2.35
CA GLU A 226 14.89 1.34 -3.37
C GLU A 226 14.37 0.99 -4.77
N GLY A 227 13.56 -0.06 -4.89
CA GLY A 227 12.97 -0.51 -6.15
C GLY A 227 12.04 0.54 -6.75
N TYR A 228 11.20 1.18 -5.93
CA TYR A 228 10.35 2.30 -6.36
C TYR A 228 11.19 3.49 -6.82
N GLY A 229 12.37 3.69 -6.23
CA GLY A 229 13.34 4.70 -6.64
C GLY A 229 13.16 6.04 -5.94
N PRO A 230 13.96 7.05 -6.32
CA PRO A 230 14.00 8.33 -5.63
C PRO A 230 12.64 9.05 -5.69
N LEU A 231 12.26 9.63 -4.56
CA LEU A 231 11.06 10.46 -4.42
C LEU A 231 11.48 11.90 -4.20
N GLY A 232 10.67 12.86 -4.67
CA GLY A 232 10.78 14.24 -4.18
C GLY A 232 10.57 14.30 -2.67
N GLU A 233 11.17 15.29 -2.00
CA GLU A 233 11.12 15.38 -0.54
C GLU A 233 9.68 15.56 0.00
N GLU A 234 8.83 16.30 -0.71
CA GLU A 234 7.41 16.42 -0.35
C GLU A 234 6.70 15.07 -0.43
N MET A 235 6.83 14.35 -1.54
CA MET A 235 6.33 12.99 -1.73
C MET A 235 6.82 12.03 -0.63
N ALA A 236 8.09 12.09 -0.23
CA ALA A 236 8.64 11.25 0.84
C ALA A 236 7.93 11.51 2.19
N PHE A 237 7.68 12.77 2.55
CA PHE A 237 6.89 13.10 3.74
C PHE A 237 5.43 12.66 3.62
N ARG A 238 4.82 12.75 2.43
CA ARG A 238 3.46 12.26 2.18
C ARG A 238 3.36 10.75 2.38
N VAL A 239 4.34 9.99 1.88
CA VAL A 239 4.44 8.53 2.10
C VAL A 239 4.58 8.23 3.60
N ALA A 240 5.41 8.96 4.33
CA ALA A 240 5.57 8.76 5.77
C ALA A 240 4.26 9.03 6.55
N ILE A 241 3.54 10.10 6.21
CA ILE A 241 2.23 10.40 6.81
C ILE A 241 1.23 9.27 6.50
N HIS A 242 1.14 8.84 5.24
CA HIS A 242 0.20 7.78 4.85
C HIS A 242 0.55 6.45 5.51
N THR A 243 1.84 6.12 5.62
CA THR A 243 2.32 4.97 6.40
C THR A 243 1.83 5.06 7.84
N GLY A 244 1.97 6.23 8.49
CA GLY A 244 1.50 6.41 9.86
C GLY A 244 -0.01 6.27 10.01
N VAL A 245 -0.80 6.80 9.06
CA VAL A 245 -2.25 6.61 9.01
C VAL A 245 -2.60 5.13 8.85
N GLN A 246 -1.92 4.41 7.95
CA GLN A 246 -2.10 2.98 7.73
C GLN A 246 -1.89 2.17 9.02
N LEU A 247 -0.84 2.47 9.78
CA LEU A 247 -0.55 1.82 11.06
C LEU A 247 -1.63 2.11 12.12
N ILE A 248 -2.12 3.35 12.20
CA ILE A 248 -3.17 3.71 13.17
C ILE A 248 -4.47 2.98 12.83
N THR A 249 -4.87 2.99 11.57
CA THR A 249 -6.15 2.40 11.15
C THR A 249 -6.13 0.87 11.09
N TRP A 250 -4.99 0.22 11.38
CA TRP A 250 -4.95 -1.23 11.61
C TRP A 250 -6.00 -1.74 12.60
N VAL A 251 -6.32 -0.93 13.62
CA VAL A 251 -7.32 -1.27 14.65
C VAL A 251 -8.73 -1.45 14.06
N THR A 252 -9.02 -0.80 12.93
CA THR A 252 -10.32 -0.94 12.23
C THR A 252 -10.36 -2.13 11.28
N ARG A 253 -9.19 -2.70 10.92
CA ARG A 253 -9.07 -3.85 10.01
C ARG A 253 -9.13 -5.16 10.78
N GLY A 254 -10.29 -5.79 10.83
CA GLY A 254 -10.50 -7.11 11.45
C GLY A 254 -11.38 -7.07 12.71
N PRO A 255 -11.47 -8.19 13.44
CA PRO A 255 -12.41 -8.29 14.57
C PRO A 255 -12.02 -7.33 15.71
N PRO A 256 -12.97 -7.04 16.62
CA PRO A 256 -12.71 -6.22 17.81
C PRO A 256 -11.46 -6.68 18.56
N LEU A 257 -10.71 -5.76 19.19
CA LEU A 257 -9.41 -6.08 19.81
C LEU A 257 -9.46 -7.28 20.79
N HIS A 258 -10.55 -7.42 21.55
CA HIS A 258 -10.73 -8.52 22.49
C HIS A 258 -10.92 -9.90 21.83
N MET A 259 -11.21 -9.94 20.52
CA MET A 259 -11.34 -11.14 19.70
C MET A 259 -10.11 -11.39 18.80
N ARG A 260 -9.08 -10.53 18.89
CA ARG A 260 -7.86 -10.70 18.09
C ARG A 260 -6.97 -11.80 18.67
N GLN A 261 -6.12 -12.32 17.81
CA GLN A 261 -5.15 -13.36 18.15
C GLN A 261 -4.18 -12.88 19.24
N ALA A 262 -3.61 -13.81 20.00
CA ALA A 262 -2.79 -13.51 21.18
C ALA A 262 -1.56 -12.61 20.89
N TRP A 263 -1.08 -12.56 19.64
CA TRP A 263 0.04 -11.69 19.25
C TRP A 263 -0.33 -10.20 19.15
N ALA A 264 -1.61 -9.85 19.14
CA ALA A 264 -2.13 -8.49 19.06
C ALA A 264 -2.48 -7.91 20.44
N THR A 265 -1.56 -8.01 21.40
CA THR A 265 -1.80 -7.50 22.75
C THR A 265 -2.03 -6.00 22.78
N ARG A 266 -2.70 -5.48 23.82
CA ARG A 266 -2.95 -4.04 23.99
C ARG A 266 -1.65 -3.24 23.94
N GLU A 267 -0.57 -3.74 24.55
CA GLU A 267 0.74 -3.09 24.59
C GLU A 267 1.32 -2.97 23.18
N ARG A 268 1.23 -4.03 22.37
CA ARG A 268 1.69 -4.01 20.98
C ARG A 268 0.84 -3.07 20.13
N VAL A 269 -0.47 -3.04 20.33
CA VAL A 269 -1.35 -2.08 19.65
C VAL A 269 -0.97 -0.65 20.02
N VAL A 270 -0.83 -0.33 21.30
CA VAL A 270 -0.39 0.99 21.78
C VAL A 270 0.98 1.37 21.19
N SER A 271 1.92 0.43 21.11
CA SER A 271 3.21 0.68 20.48
C SER A 271 3.08 0.99 18.98
N LEU A 272 2.23 0.26 18.24
CA LEU A 272 1.98 0.51 16.82
C LEU A 272 1.37 1.90 16.60
N LEU A 273 0.38 2.26 17.41
CA LEU A 273 -0.28 3.56 17.37
C LEU A 273 0.70 4.71 17.64
N ASN A 274 1.60 4.56 18.61
CA ASN A 274 2.67 5.52 18.87
C ASN A 274 3.60 5.69 17.67
N ILE A 275 4.02 4.60 17.03
CA ILE A 275 4.87 4.66 15.84
C ILE A 275 4.13 5.37 14.68
N GLY A 276 2.87 5.01 14.45
CA GLY A 276 2.05 5.66 13.42
C GLY A 276 1.87 7.15 13.67
N LEU A 277 1.61 7.54 14.92
CA LEU A 277 1.53 8.94 15.33
C LEU A 277 2.85 9.69 15.07
N ILE A 278 3.98 9.09 15.45
CA ILE A 278 5.30 9.69 15.23
C ILE A 278 5.56 9.92 13.74
N PHE A 279 5.26 8.95 12.88
CA PHE A 279 5.43 9.12 11.43
C PHE A 279 4.57 10.26 10.88
N ILE A 280 3.32 10.41 11.34
CA ILE A 280 2.47 11.54 10.94
C ILE A 280 3.07 12.86 11.42
N LEU A 281 3.44 12.98 12.69
CA LEU A 281 3.95 14.22 13.26
C LEU A 281 5.28 14.65 12.64
N LYS A 282 6.21 13.70 12.46
CA LYS A 282 7.52 13.95 11.84
C LYS A 282 7.39 14.23 10.35
N GLY A 283 6.48 13.55 9.67
CA GLY A 283 6.16 13.81 8.26
C GLY A 283 5.56 15.21 8.07
N TRP A 284 4.57 15.57 8.89
CA TRP A 284 3.92 16.89 8.83
C TRP A 284 4.88 18.02 9.21
N GLY A 285 5.72 17.80 10.22
CA GLY A 285 6.77 18.73 10.64
C GLY A 285 7.99 18.79 9.71
N LYS A 286 8.03 17.97 8.64
CA LYS A 286 9.14 17.87 7.68
C LYS A 286 10.50 17.56 8.35
N ASP A 287 10.50 16.70 9.36
CA ASP A 287 11.70 16.35 10.13
C ASP A 287 12.53 15.25 9.43
N LYS A 288 13.22 15.65 8.35
CA LYS A 288 14.07 14.76 7.55
C LYS A 288 15.16 14.07 8.37
N GLU A 289 15.81 14.80 9.28
CA GLU A 289 16.90 14.26 10.11
C GLU A 289 16.41 13.14 11.01
N TRP A 290 15.21 13.25 11.58
CA TRP A 290 14.62 12.17 12.36
C TRP A 290 14.46 10.89 11.52
N PHE A 291 13.94 11.01 10.28
CA PHE A 291 13.68 9.86 9.42
C PHE A 291 14.94 9.12 8.97
N LYS A 292 16.10 9.78 8.88
CA LYS A 292 17.38 9.14 8.50
C LYS A 292 17.77 7.98 9.43
N SER A 293 17.26 7.96 10.65
CA SER A 293 17.49 6.90 11.63
C SER A 293 16.33 5.89 11.77
N SER A 294 15.28 6.05 10.98
CA SER A 294 14.06 5.25 11.05
C SER A 294 14.01 4.14 9.99
N VAL A 295 13.00 3.27 10.06
CA VAL A 295 12.71 2.30 9.00
C VAL A 295 12.37 2.96 7.65
N LEU A 296 11.99 4.24 7.66
CA LEU A 296 11.67 5.02 6.47
C LEU A 296 12.87 5.80 5.92
N ALA A 297 14.09 5.57 6.44
CA ALA A 297 15.29 6.28 6.02
C ALA A 297 15.51 6.21 4.50
N GLY A 298 15.14 5.08 3.87
CA GLY A 298 15.20 4.90 2.42
C GLY A 298 14.48 5.99 1.62
N LEU A 299 13.35 6.52 2.12
CA LEU A 299 12.54 7.53 1.42
C LEU A 299 13.30 8.85 1.24
N PHE A 300 14.33 9.08 2.06
CA PHE A 300 15.08 10.32 2.12
C PHE A 300 16.54 10.16 1.64
N ARG A 301 16.88 9.04 0.99
CA ARG A 301 18.19 8.84 0.34
C ARG A 301 18.18 9.56 -1.02
N GLY A 302 19.16 10.44 -1.26
CA GLY A 302 19.36 11.09 -2.56
C GLY A 302 18.73 12.47 -2.75
N ASN A 303 18.15 13.05 -1.69
CA ASN A 303 17.65 14.43 -1.66
C ASN A 303 18.47 15.31 -0.73
#